data_AF-A0A7G8DER3-F1
#
_entry.id   AF-A0A7G8DER3-F1
#
_cell.length_a   1.000
_cell.length_b   1.000
_cell.length_c   1.000
_cell.angle_alpha   90.00
_cell.angle_beta   90.00
_cell.angle_gamma   90.00
#
_symmetry.space_group_name_H-M   'P 1'
#
loop_
_entity.id
_entity.type
_entity.pdbx_description
1 polymer ?
#
loop_
_entity_poly.entity_id
_entity_poly.type
_entity_poly.pdbx_seq_one_letter_code
_entity_poly.pdbx_strand_id
1 'polypeptide(L)' 'MLIQQPEEDTLIDALRGCKSVAKLKTLEQRQASTDSVPLFDWICDLLVQRRISRGLAARLLGQLHNR' A
#
# COMPACT_ATOMS: atom_id res chain seq x y z
N MET A 1 18.26 -10.15 -12.87
CA MET A 1 18.25 -8.69 -12.72
C MET A 1 16.83 -8.28 -12.37
N LEU A 2 16.52 -8.09 -11.08
CA LEU A 2 15.21 -7.60 -10.64
C LEU A 2 15.36 -6.11 -10.38
N ILE A 3 15.16 -5.31 -11.42
CA ILE A 3 15.00 -3.85 -11.28
C ILE A 3 13.60 -3.66 -10.74
N GLN A 4 13.44 -3.81 -9.42
CA GLN A 4 12.22 -3.38 -8.76
C GLN A 4 12.19 -1.87 -8.89
N GLN A 5 11.16 -1.38 -9.60
CA GLN A 5 11.03 0.00 -10.01
C GLN A 5 11.10 0.91 -8.78
N PRO A 6 11.85 2.03 -8.85
CA PRO A 6 11.96 2.99 -7.74
C PRO A 6 10.60 3.53 -7.25
N GLU A 7 9.56 3.38 -8.07
CA GLU A 7 8.18 3.72 -7.74
C GLU A 7 7.58 2.83 -6.63
N GLU A 8 7.94 1.53 -6.60
CA GLU A 8 7.39 0.56 -5.65
C GLU A 8 7.95 0.79 -4.24
N ASP A 9 9.26 0.97 -4.12
CA ASP A 9 9.92 1.31 -2.85
C ASP A 9 9.46 2.69 -2.35
N THR A 10 9.26 3.66 -3.25
CA THR A 10 8.70 4.98 -2.89
C THR A 10 7.27 4.86 -2.37
N LEU A 11 6.44 4.01 -2.96
CA LEU A 11 5.09 3.72 -2.47
C LEU A 11 5.12 2.99 -1.13
N ILE A 12 6.04 2.04 -0.92
CA ILE A 12 6.22 1.35 0.35
C ILE A 12 6.63 2.34 1.45
N ASP A 13 7.56 3.26 1.17
CA ASP A 13 7.94 4.32 2.11
C ASP A 13 6.79 5.30 2.37
N ALA A 14 6.02 5.64 1.33
CA ALA A 14 4.81 6.44 1.48
C ALA A 14 3.78 5.74 2.37
N LEU A 15 3.59 4.41 2.23
CA LEU A 15 2.73 3.59 3.08
C LEU A 15 3.25 3.49 4.51
N ARG A 16 4.56 3.30 4.70
CA ARG A 16 5.20 3.28 6.04
C ARG A 16 5.07 4.63 6.75
N GLY A 17 5.20 5.72 5.99
CA GLY A 17 4.96 7.09 6.46
C GLY A 17 3.48 7.49 6.52
N CYS A 18 2.57 6.65 6.01
CA CYS A 18 1.14 6.91 5.98
C CYS A 18 0.55 6.66 7.37
N LYS A 19 0.56 7.69 8.21
CA LYS A 19 -0.08 7.66 9.54
C LYS A 19 -1.58 7.99 9.49
N SER A 20 -2.08 8.51 8.37
CA SER A 20 -3.43 9.04 8.23
C SER A 20 -4.20 8.37 7.10
N VAL A 21 -5.44 7.94 7.42
CA VAL A 21 -6.41 7.34 6.49
C VAL A 21 -6.60 8.19 5.23
N ALA A 22 -6.57 9.52 5.36
CA ALA A 22 -6.72 10.44 4.24
C ALA A 22 -5.66 10.23 3.14
N LYS A 23 -4.39 10.03 3.51
CA LYS A 23 -3.32 9.75 2.54
C LYS A 23 -3.50 8.37 1.90
N LEU A 24 -3.95 7.39 2.68
CA LEU A 24 -4.24 6.04 2.18
C LEU A 24 -5.35 6.07 1.13
N LYS A 25 -6.41 6.85 1.39
CA LYS A 25 -7.54 7.02 0.48
C LYS A 25 -7.16 7.80 -0.77
N THR A 26 -6.28 8.79 -0.68
CA THR A 26 -5.72 9.49 -1.86
C THR A 26 -4.89 8.53 -2.73
N LEU A 27 -4.11 7.65 -2.11
CA LEU A 27 -3.37 6.61 -2.85
C LEU A 27 -4.34 5.62 -3.50
N GLU A 28 -5.36 5.15 -2.78
CA GLU A 28 -6.39 4.26 -3.32
C GLU A 28 -7.10 4.91 -4.51
N GLN A 29 -7.50 6.17 -4.40
CA GLN A 29 -8.14 6.91 -5.50
C GLN A 29 -7.21 7.10 -6.70
N ARG A 30 -5.92 7.41 -6.49
CA ARG A 30 -4.95 7.47 -7.59
C ARG A 30 -4.78 6.12 -8.29
N GLN A 31 -4.76 5.05 -7.51
CA GLN A 31 -4.56 3.69 -8.01
C GLN A 31 -5.81 3.19 -8.75
N ALA A 32 -7.01 3.47 -8.23
CA ALA A 32 -8.29 3.21 -8.88
C ALA A 32 -8.44 3.99 -10.21
N SER A 33 -7.92 5.21 -10.29
CA SER A 33 -7.88 5.98 -11.54
C SER A 33 -6.89 5.43 -12.58
N THR A 34 -5.98 4.53 -12.18
CA THR A 34 -4.92 3.98 -13.04
C THR A 34 -5.23 2.52 -13.46
N ASP A 35 -6.47 2.05 -13.29
CA ASP A 35 -6.86 0.65 -13.58
C ASP A 35 -5.94 -0.40 -12.89
N SER A 36 -5.26 0.03 -11.83
CA SER A 36 -4.26 -0.79 -11.13
C SER A 36 -4.94 -1.66 -10.08
N VAL A 37 -4.27 -2.76 -9.74
CA VAL A 37 -4.68 -3.69 -8.67
C VAL A 37 -5.11 -2.92 -7.42
N PRO A 38 -6.24 -3.29 -6.78
CA PRO A 38 -6.73 -2.60 -5.60
C PRO A 38 -5.65 -2.57 -4.51
N LEU A 39 -5.57 -1.43 -3.81
CA LEU A 39 -4.52 -1.16 -2.83
C LEU A 39 -4.51 -2.22 -1.70
N PHE A 40 -5.67 -2.83 -1.44
CA PHE A 40 -5.81 -3.99 -0.56
C PHE A 40 -4.98 -5.20 -1.02
N ASP A 41 -5.16 -5.65 -2.26
CA ASP A 41 -4.38 -6.75 -2.84
C ASP A 41 -2.90 -6.41 -2.88
N TRP A 42 -2.57 -5.16 -3.19
CA TRP A 42 -1.18 -4.71 -3.20
C TRP A 42 -0.54 -4.76 -1.81
N ILE A 43 -1.24 -4.33 -0.75
CA ILE A 43 -0.77 -4.48 0.64
C ILE A 43 -0.61 -5.96 1.02
N CYS A 44 -1.53 -6.83 0.59
CA CYS A 44 -1.44 -8.27 0.80
C CYS A 44 -0.21 -8.86 0.11
N ASP A 45 0.07 -8.46 -1.13
CA ASP A 45 1.24 -8.90 -1.88
C ASP A 45 2.54 -8.42 -1.21
N LEU A 46 2.60 -7.15 -0.79
CA LEU A 46 3.73 -6.61 -0.02
C LEU A 46 3.98 -7.36 1.30
N LEU A 47 2.91 -7.84 1.95
CA LEU A 47 3.00 -8.65 3.16
C LEU A 47 3.59 -10.03 2.85
N VAL A 48 3.14 -10.67 1.76
CA VAL A 48 3.66 -11.96 1.27
C VAL A 48 5.13 -11.82 0.88
N GLN A 49 5.48 -10.76 0.16
CA GLN A 49 6.85 -10.41 -0.23
C GLN A 49 7.73 -9.94 0.95
N ARG A 50 7.19 -9.85 2.17
CA ARG A 50 7.87 -9.36 3.39
C ARG A 50 8.48 -7.95 3.24
N ARG A 51 7.91 -7.12 2.37
CA ARG A 51 8.32 -5.71 2.16
C ARG A 51 7.79 -4.79 3.25
N ILE A 52 6.76 -5.21 3.97
CA ILE A 52 6.15 -4.47 5.08
C ILE A 52 5.97 -5.35 6.32
N SER A 53 5.95 -4.72 7.50
CA SER A 53 5.69 -5.42 8.76
C SER A 53 4.22 -5.82 8.88
N ARG A 54 3.95 -6.98 9.50
CA ARG A 54 2.59 -7.49 9.79
C ARG A 54 1.70 -6.45 10.49
N GLY A 55 2.25 -5.71 11.44
CA GLY A 55 1.52 -4.65 12.15
C GLY A 55 1.17 -3.45 11.26
N LEU A 56 2.04 -3.10 10.30
CA LEU A 56 1.75 -2.06 9.32
C LEU A 56 0.62 -2.52 8.39
N ALA A 57 0.74 -3.73 7.84
CA ALA A 57 -0.29 -4.33 6.99
C ALA A 57 -1.64 -4.38 7.71
N ALA A 58 -1.69 -4.88 8.94
CA ALA A 58 -2.92 -4.94 9.73
C ALA A 58 -3.55 -3.54 9.97
N ARG A 59 -2.73 -2.51 10.25
CA ARG A 59 -3.23 -1.13 10.36
C ARG A 59 -3.79 -0.61 9.05
N LEU A 60 -3.07 -0.81 7.94
CA LEU A 60 -3.48 -0.31 6.63
C LEU A 60 -4.74 -1.03 6.14
N LEU A 61 -4.77 -2.36 6.20
CA LEU A 61 -5.92 -3.17 5.86
C LEU A 61 -7.11 -2.82 6.75
N GLY A 62 -6.91 -2.61 8.06
CA GLY A 62 -7.95 -2.15 8.96
C GLY A 62 -8.49 -0.76 8.63
N GLN A 63 -7.63 0.18 8.21
CA GLN A 63 -8.05 1.51 7.76
C GLN A 63 -8.78 1.50 6.42
N LEU A 64 -8.43 0.56 5.53
CA LEU A 64 -9.11 0.34 4.25
C LEU A 64 -10.46 -0.36 4.43
N HIS A 65 -10.55 -1.29 5.38
CA HIS A 65 -11.75 -2.10 5.63
C HIS A 65 -12.79 -1.41 6.51
N ASN A 66 -12.37 -0.47 7.38
CA ASN A 66 -13.29 0.28 8.23
C ASN A 66 -13.95 1.42 7.44
N ARG A 67 -14.92 1.02 6.61
CA ARG A 67 -15.75 1.89 5.77
C ARG A 67 -16.87 2.53 6.58
#